data_AF-A0ABD5YT77-F1
#
_entry.id   AF-A0ABD5YT77-F1
#
_cell.length_a   1.000
_cell.length_b   1.000
_cell.length_c   1.000
_cell.angle_alpha   90.00
_cell.angle_beta   90.00
_cell.angle_gamma   90.00
#
_symmetry.space_group_name_H-M   'P 1'
#
loop_
_entity.id
_entity.type
_entity.pdbx_description
1 polymer ?
#
loop_
_entity_poly.entity_id
_entity_poly.type
_entity_poly.pdbx_seq_one_letter_code
_entity_poly.pdbx_strand_id
1 'polypeptide(L)'
;MKKVGLSDVQNVPNPLQVHDVRKPISMVLGTTDFAMNYFELDTGDSFSGGIHTHHDQEEVFFIMEGTATFEVGRDGNEVEVGPREAIRFAPGEYQCGHNRNEELLAGLALGAPGAMHDWDALESIVYCPECEEETSHGVALESGQFDLTCNECEYEH
;
A
#
# COMPACT_ATOMS: atom_id res chain seq x y z
N MET A 1 -5.80 0.34 -27.88
CA MET A 1 -5.99 -0.85 -27.02
C MET A 1 -4.61 -1.43 -26.73
N LYS A 2 -4.30 -1.69 -25.45
CA LYS A 2 -3.04 -2.29 -25.00
C LYS A 2 -3.36 -3.53 -24.18
N LYS A 3 -2.51 -4.55 -24.25
CA LYS A 3 -2.56 -5.74 -23.41
C LYS A 3 -1.16 -6.02 -22.85
N VAL A 4 -1.09 -6.62 -21.68
CA VAL A 4 0.17 -7.06 -21.07
C VAL A 4 -0.10 -8.33 -20.25
N GLY A 5 0.82 -9.30 -20.26
CA GLY A 5 0.81 -10.42 -19.32
C GLY A 5 1.61 -10.06 -18.07
N LEU A 6 1.27 -10.61 -16.91
CA LEU A 6 2.03 -10.36 -15.66
C LEU A 6 3.52 -10.72 -15.79
N SER A 7 3.85 -11.74 -16.59
CA SER A 7 5.25 -12.11 -16.89
C SER A 7 6.04 -10.99 -17.57
N ASP A 8 5.36 -10.11 -18.30
CA ASP A 8 5.98 -9.04 -19.09
C ASP A 8 6.02 -7.70 -18.34
N VAL A 9 5.43 -7.63 -17.14
CA VAL A 9 5.49 -6.45 -16.27
C VAL A 9 6.74 -6.54 -15.40
N GLN A 10 7.61 -5.53 -15.49
CA GLN A 10 8.79 -5.41 -14.65
C GLN A 10 8.41 -5.37 -13.17
N ASN A 11 9.18 -6.08 -12.35
CA ASN A 11 9.05 -6.03 -10.90
C ASN A 11 9.65 -4.72 -10.35
N VAL A 12 8.87 -3.99 -9.56
CA VAL A 12 9.25 -2.71 -8.92
C VAL A 12 8.79 -2.77 -7.46
N PRO A 13 9.57 -3.43 -6.58
CA PRO A 13 9.24 -3.58 -5.16
C PRO A 13 9.20 -2.23 -4.44
N ASN A 14 8.52 -2.20 -3.30
CA ASN A 14 8.46 -1.03 -2.43
C ASN A 14 9.87 -0.69 -1.89
N PRO A 15 10.26 0.60 -1.81
CA PRO A 15 11.55 1.04 -1.27
C PRO A 15 11.88 0.49 0.13
N LEU A 16 10.87 0.22 0.97
CA LEU A 16 11.02 -0.37 2.31
C LEU A 16 11.35 -1.88 2.28
N GLN A 17 11.33 -2.52 1.11
CA GLN A 17 11.59 -3.96 0.95
C GLN A 17 10.68 -4.83 1.82
N VAL A 18 9.41 -4.43 1.92
CA VAL A 18 8.37 -5.11 2.70
C VAL A 18 7.66 -6.23 1.92
N HIS A 19 8.09 -6.45 0.68
CA HIS A 19 7.73 -7.55 -0.20
C HIS A 19 8.73 -7.64 -1.36
N ASP A 20 8.84 -8.82 -1.94
CA ASP A 20 9.71 -9.04 -3.10
C ASP A 20 9.02 -8.77 -4.44
N VAL A 21 7.70 -8.93 -4.54
CA VAL A 21 6.97 -8.83 -5.81
C VAL A 21 5.91 -7.74 -5.80
N ARG A 22 6.13 -6.70 -6.61
CA ARG A 22 5.14 -5.69 -6.96
C ARG A 22 5.26 -5.31 -8.43
N LYS A 23 4.17 -5.50 -9.18
CA LYS A 23 4.09 -5.26 -10.62
C LYS A 23 3.11 -4.12 -10.92
N PRO A 24 3.58 -2.92 -11.32
CA PRO A 24 2.72 -1.77 -11.61
C PRO A 24 2.05 -1.90 -13.00
N ILE A 25 0.93 -2.61 -13.04
CA ILE A 25 0.19 -2.90 -14.28
C ILE A 25 -0.34 -1.62 -14.92
N SER A 26 -0.88 -0.70 -14.11
CA SER A 26 -1.39 0.61 -14.58
C SER A 26 -0.36 1.38 -15.40
N MET A 27 0.90 1.37 -14.96
CA MET A 27 2.00 2.06 -15.62
C MET A 27 2.24 1.51 -17.04
N VAL A 28 2.28 0.18 -17.19
CA VAL A 28 2.53 -0.45 -18.51
C VAL A 28 1.34 -0.25 -19.45
N LEU A 29 0.11 -0.33 -18.92
CA LEU A 29 -1.10 -0.08 -19.71
C LEU A 29 -1.31 1.41 -19.98
N GLY A 30 -0.70 2.30 -19.21
CA GLY A 30 -0.90 3.75 -19.29
C GLY A 30 -2.34 4.14 -18.92
N THR A 31 -2.87 3.58 -17.84
CA THR A 31 -4.12 4.08 -17.26
C THR A 31 -3.92 5.53 -16.79
N THR A 32 -5.00 6.29 -16.73
CA THR A 32 -4.96 7.70 -16.31
C THR A 32 -5.88 7.96 -15.13
N ASP A 33 -7.02 7.26 -15.07
CA ASP A 33 -8.04 7.47 -14.04
C ASP A 33 -7.92 6.56 -12.82
N PHE A 34 -7.07 5.52 -12.87
CA PHE A 34 -6.84 4.61 -11.74
C PHE A 34 -5.46 3.96 -11.78
N ALA A 35 -4.92 3.63 -10.61
CA ALA A 35 -3.74 2.81 -10.40
C ALA A 35 -4.12 1.34 -10.23
N MET A 36 -3.24 0.42 -10.64
CA MET A 36 -3.42 -1.01 -10.47
C MET A 36 -2.05 -1.68 -10.32
N ASN A 37 -1.84 -2.33 -9.19
CA ASN A 37 -0.62 -3.05 -8.86
C ASN A 37 -0.97 -4.51 -8.54
N TYR A 38 -0.13 -5.43 -8.99
CA TYR A 38 -0.16 -6.83 -8.57
C TYR A 38 0.93 -7.11 -7.56
N PHE A 39 0.63 -7.94 -6.58
CA PHE A 39 1.55 -8.35 -5.54
C PHE A 39 1.56 -9.87 -5.37
N GLU A 40 2.73 -10.39 -5.00
CA GLU A 40 2.88 -11.67 -4.31
C GLU A 40 3.57 -11.36 -2.98
N LEU A 41 3.01 -11.86 -1.89
CA LEU A 41 3.46 -11.60 -0.53
C LEU A 41 3.82 -12.94 0.13
N ASP A 42 5.08 -13.11 0.51
CA ASP A 42 5.52 -14.23 1.33
C ASP A 42 5.03 -14.07 2.78
N THR A 43 5.20 -15.10 3.61
CA THR A 43 4.83 -15.02 5.04
C THR A 43 5.57 -13.87 5.73
N GLY A 44 4.81 -12.94 6.30
CA GLY A 44 5.30 -11.75 6.99
C GLY A 44 5.38 -10.50 6.11
N ASP A 45 5.22 -10.62 4.80
CA ASP A 45 5.22 -9.47 3.88
C ASP A 45 3.95 -8.63 4.03
N SER A 46 4.01 -7.40 3.52
CA SER A 46 2.88 -6.47 3.49
C SER A 46 2.78 -5.71 2.17
N PHE A 47 1.59 -5.17 1.88
CA PHE A 47 1.36 -4.37 0.67
C PHE A 47 2.12 -3.03 0.70
N SER A 48 2.22 -2.38 1.87
CA SER A 48 2.71 -0.99 2.00
C SER A 48 3.80 -0.78 3.05
N GLY A 49 3.95 -1.67 4.03
CA GLY A 49 4.97 -1.59 5.08
C GLY A 49 4.52 -1.01 6.43
N GLY A 50 3.33 -0.40 6.48
CA GLY A 50 2.78 0.18 7.68
C GLY A 50 1.36 0.73 7.47
N ILE A 51 0.71 1.08 8.58
CA ILE A 51 -0.61 1.72 8.57
C ILE A 51 -0.48 3.06 7.88
N HIS A 52 -1.27 3.27 6.84
CA HIS A 52 -1.26 4.49 6.04
C HIS A 52 -2.66 4.80 5.53
N THR A 53 -2.83 6.01 5.02
CA THR A 53 -4.05 6.42 4.34
C THR A 53 -3.73 7.32 3.16
N HIS A 54 -4.58 7.22 2.14
CA HIS A 54 -4.65 8.14 1.02
C HIS A 54 -5.83 9.09 1.25
N HIS A 55 -5.61 10.39 1.23
CA HIS A 55 -6.69 11.38 1.36
C HIS A 55 -7.32 11.77 0.02
N ASP A 56 -6.67 11.42 -1.09
CA ASP A 56 -7.10 11.72 -2.45
C ASP A 56 -7.73 10.52 -3.16
N GLN A 57 -7.34 9.29 -2.81
CA GLN A 57 -7.80 8.05 -3.45
C GLN A 57 -8.63 7.16 -2.52
N GLU A 58 -9.64 6.50 -3.09
CA GLU A 58 -10.09 5.23 -2.55
C GLU A 58 -9.12 4.12 -2.96
N GLU A 59 -8.99 3.11 -2.12
CA GLU A 59 -8.22 1.90 -2.42
C GLU A 59 -9.09 0.66 -2.32
N VAL A 60 -8.91 -0.25 -3.28
CA VAL A 60 -9.57 -1.56 -3.29
C VAL A 60 -8.53 -2.64 -3.43
N PHE A 61 -8.58 -3.62 -2.53
CA PHE A 61 -7.78 -4.83 -2.62
C PHE A 61 -8.67 -5.99 -3.04
N PHE A 62 -8.24 -6.76 -4.04
CA PHE A 62 -8.89 -8.00 -4.45
C PHE A 62 -7.90 -9.15 -4.31
N ILE A 63 -8.24 -10.12 -3.47
CA ILE A 63 -7.37 -11.25 -3.19
C ILE A 63 -7.67 -12.38 -4.17
N MET A 64 -6.64 -12.89 -4.82
CA MET A 64 -6.78 -13.94 -5.83
C MET A 64 -6.45 -15.32 -5.27
N GLU A 65 -5.41 -15.41 -4.45
CA GLU A 65 -4.91 -16.62 -3.80
C GLU A 65 -4.42 -16.27 -2.39
N GLY A 66 -4.57 -17.21 -1.45
CA GLY A 66 -4.26 -16.99 -0.04
C GLY A 66 -5.27 -16.10 0.67
N THR A 67 -4.90 -15.64 1.87
CA THR A 67 -5.71 -14.76 2.72
C THR A 67 -4.86 -13.60 3.21
N ALA A 68 -5.34 -12.37 2.99
CA ALA A 68 -4.75 -11.17 3.55
C ALA A 68 -5.37 -10.83 4.90
N THR A 69 -4.56 -10.39 5.85
CA THR A 69 -5.03 -9.78 7.10
C THR A 69 -4.81 -8.27 6.99
N PHE A 70 -5.90 -7.49 7.00
CA PHE A 70 -5.83 -6.04 7.02
C PHE A 70 -5.97 -5.52 8.45
N GLU A 71 -5.01 -4.74 8.90
CA GLU A 71 -5.18 -3.82 10.02
C GLU A 71 -5.95 -2.61 9.52
N VAL A 72 -7.04 -2.24 10.20
CA VAL A 72 -7.99 -1.21 9.78
C VAL A 72 -8.17 -0.17 10.89
N GLY A 73 -8.07 1.09 10.49
CA GLY A 73 -8.05 2.22 11.42
C GLY A 73 -6.74 2.29 12.20
N ARG A 74 -6.73 3.10 13.27
CA ARG A 74 -5.58 3.26 14.18
C ARG A 74 -5.67 2.41 15.44
N ASP A 75 -6.82 1.75 15.65
CA ASP A 75 -7.12 1.01 16.88
C ASP A 75 -6.72 -0.48 16.79
N GLY A 76 -6.10 -0.90 15.69
CA GLY A 76 -5.63 -2.28 15.49
C GLY A 76 -6.73 -3.31 15.22
N ASN A 77 -7.88 -2.90 14.67
CA ASN A 77 -8.91 -3.85 14.25
C ASN A 77 -8.42 -4.64 13.04
N GLU A 78 -8.62 -5.95 13.04
CA GLU A 78 -8.18 -6.81 11.94
C GLU A 78 -9.36 -7.39 11.17
N VAL A 79 -9.21 -7.44 9.84
CA VAL A 79 -10.16 -8.04 8.91
C VAL A 79 -9.43 -8.99 7.97
N GLU A 80 -9.86 -10.25 7.94
CA GLU A 80 -9.36 -11.22 6.96
C GLU A 80 -10.12 -11.10 5.64
N VAL A 81 -9.39 -11.16 4.52
CA VAL A 81 -9.93 -11.12 3.16
C VAL A 81 -9.34 -12.31 2.41
N GLY A 82 -10.18 -13.29 2.12
CA GLY A 82 -9.81 -14.54 1.49
C GLY A 82 -9.84 -14.48 -0.04
N PRO A 83 -9.60 -15.63 -0.70
CA PRO A 83 -9.54 -15.67 -2.15
C PRO A 83 -10.90 -15.35 -2.77
N ARG A 84 -10.89 -14.51 -3.81
CA ARG A 84 -12.06 -13.98 -4.53
C ARG A 84 -12.91 -13.01 -3.70
N GLU A 85 -12.37 -12.48 -2.61
CA GLU A 85 -12.98 -11.43 -1.82
C GLU A 85 -12.28 -10.09 -2.08
N ALA A 86 -12.97 -9.00 -1.73
CA ALA A 86 -12.46 -7.66 -1.87
C ALA A 86 -12.75 -6.83 -0.62
N ILE A 87 -11.83 -5.92 -0.30
CA ILE A 87 -12.00 -4.89 0.71
C ILE A 87 -11.75 -3.52 0.07
N ARG A 88 -12.52 -2.51 0.48
CA ARG A 88 -12.40 -1.13 0.02
C ARG A 88 -12.11 -0.24 1.22
N PHE A 89 -11.24 0.73 1.02
CA PHE A 89 -10.98 1.85 1.92
C PHE A 89 -11.34 3.16 1.22
N ALA A 90 -12.16 3.98 1.86
CA ALA A 90 -12.45 5.35 1.42
C ALA A 90 -11.24 6.27 1.69
N PRO A 91 -11.16 7.42 1.00
CA PRO A 91 -10.13 8.40 1.32
C PRO A 91 -10.13 8.77 2.81
N GLY A 92 -8.96 8.73 3.45
CA GLY A 92 -8.78 8.99 4.89
C GLY A 92 -9.02 7.80 5.82
N GLU A 93 -9.38 6.62 5.30
CA GLU A 93 -9.38 5.39 6.10
C GLU A 93 -7.96 4.80 6.19
N TYR A 94 -7.48 4.57 7.41
CA TYR A 94 -6.17 3.99 7.65
C TYR A 94 -6.20 2.47 7.47
N GLN A 95 -5.17 1.93 6.83
CA GLN A 95 -5.06 0.49 6.58
C GLN A 95 -3.62 0.00 6.40
N CYS A 96 -3.38 -1.28 6.69
CA CYS A 96 -2.23 -2.01 6.18
C CYS A 96 -2.58 -3.48 5.98
N GLY A 97 -2.37 -4.02 4.79
CA GLY A 97 -2.59 -5.43 4.48
C GLY A 97 -1.30 -6.26 4.58
N HIS A 98 -1.39 -7.42 5.22
CA HIS A 98 -0.28 -8.35 5.46
C HIS A 98 -0.61 -9.77 4.99
N ASN A 99 0.43 -10.53 4.64
CA ASN A 99 0.35 -11.98 4.65
C ASN A 99 0.83 -12.51 6.00
N ARG A 100 -0.10 -12.91 6.87
CA ARG A 100 0.23 -13.54 8.16
C ARG A 100 0.19 -15.07 8.12
N ASN A 101 -0.07 -15.65 6.94
CA ASN A 101 -0.23 -17.08 6.73
C ASN A 101 1.05 -17.70 6.17
N GLU A 102 1.18 -19.03 6.28
CA GLU A 102 2.34 -19.78 5.74
C GLU A 102 2.29 -19.94 4.21
N GLU A 103 1.11 -19.76 3.60
CA GLU A 103 0.91 -19.87 2.16
C GLU A 103 1.15 -18.52 1.47
N LEU A 104 1.57 -18.56 0.21
CA LEU A 104 1.74 -17.37 -0.61
C LEU A 104 0.40 -16.64 -0.77
N LEU A 105 0.43 -15.32 -0.64
CA LEU A 105 -0.71 -14.45 -0.91
C LEU A 105 -0.50 -13.73 -2.25
N ALA A 106 -1.50 -13.77 -3.13
CA ALA A 106 -1.49 -13.00 -4.38
C ALA A 106 -2.73 -12.10 -4.48
N GLY A 107 -2.51 -10.83 -4.79
CA GLY A 107 -3.58 -9.84 -4.77
C GLY A 107 -3.36 -8.67 -5.73
N LEU A 108 -4.44 -7.95 -5.98
CA LEU A 108 -4.44 -6.68 -6.70
C LEU A 108 -4.75 -5.54 -5.73
N ALA A 109 -4.01 -4.45 -5.83
CA ALA A 109 -4.38 -3.17 -5.23
C ALA A 109 -4.76 -2.19 -6.35
N LEU A 110 -5.91 -1.55 -6.20
CA LEU A 110 -6.42 -0.54 -7.12
C LEU A 110 -6.62 0.77 -6.35
N GLY A 111 -6.16 1.88 -6.92
CA GLY A 111 -6.34 3.21 -6.35
C GLY A 111 -7.02 4.14 -7.35
N ALA A 112 -7.97 4.97 -6.92
CA ALA A 112 -8.62 5.94 -7.80
C ALA A 112 -9.12 7.16 -7.00
N PRO A 113 -9.18 8.36 -7.60
CA PRO A 113 -8.86 8.70 -8.99
C PRO A 113 -7.35 8.86 -9.24
N GLY A 114 -6.94 8.67 -10.48
CA GLY A 114 -5.57 8.90 -10.93
C GLY A 114 -4.73 7.62 -11.00
N ALA A 115 -3.76 7.61 -11.91
CA ALA A 115 -2.82 6.50 -12.04
C ALA A 115 -1.74 6.45 -10.95
N MET A 116 -1.69 7.48 -10.09
CA MET A 116 -0.82 7.64 -8.95
C MET A 116 -1.51 8.56 -7.95
N HIS A 117 -1.29 8.35 -6.65
CA HIS A 117 -1.73 9.28 -5.61
C HIS A 117 -0.90 10.56 -5.61
N ASP A 118 -1.43 11.59 -4.97
CA ASP A 118 -0.68 12.77 -4.55
C ASP A 118 0.13 12.44 -3.28
N TRP A 119 1.42 12.76 -3.29
CA TRP A 119 2.30 12.54 -2.13
C TRP A 119 1.89 13.43 -0.95
N ASP A 120 1.39 14.64 -1.22
CA ASP A 120 0.89 15.55 -0.19
C ASP A 120 -0.42 15.04 0.44
N ALA A 121 -1.05 14.02 -0.16
CA ALA A 121 -2.27 13.37 0.33
C ALA A 121 -2.00 11.99 0.95
N LEU A 122 -0.74 11.56 1.03
CA LEU A 122 -0.35 10.30 1.66
C LEU A 122 0.15 10.55 3.08
N GLU A 123 -0.42 9.80 4.03
CA GLU A 123 -0.01 9.83 5.42
C GLU A 123 0.28 8.43 5.94
N SER A 124 1.35 8.28 6.71
CA SER A 124 1.73 7.02 7.36
C SER A 124 1.77 7.19 8.89
N ILE A 125 1.47 6.14 9.63
CA ILE A 125 1.64 6.08 11.08
C ILE A 125 2.97 5.42 11.39
N VAL A 126 3.90 6.19 11.97
CA VAL A 126 5.20 5.68 12.42
C VAL A 126 5.56 6.31 13.77
N TYR A 127 6.49 5.67 14.48
CA TYR A 127 7.01 6.18 15.75
C TYR A 127 7.87 7.43 15.54
N CYS A 128 7.55 8.55 16.20
CA CYS A 128 8.38 9.75 16.18
C CYS A 128 9.29 9.80 17.42
N PRO A 129 10.63 9.92 17.26
CA PRO A 129 11.55 9.96 18.39
C PRO A 129 11.46 11.24 19.23
N GLU A 130 11.03 12.37 18.66
CA GLU A 130 10.86 13.64 19.39
C GLU A 130 9.54 13.70 20.18
N CYS A 131 8.47 13.10 19.65
CA CYS A 131 7.19 12.99 20.37
C CYS A 131 7.15 11.80 21.35
N GLU A 132 8.04 10.83 21.17
CA GLU A 132 8.08 9.57 21.92
C GLU A 132 6.79 8.71 21.79
N GLU A 133 6.07 8.86 20.68
CA GLU A 133 4.83 8.12 20.38
C GLU A 133 4.62 7.91 18.88
N GLU A 134 3.69 7.03 18.52
CA GLU A 134 3.25 6.84 17.13
C GLU A 134 2.38 8.02 16.68
N THR A 135 2.83 8.71 15.64
CA THR A 135 2.18 9.92 15.11
C THR A 135 2.01 9.80 13.60
N SER A 136 1.17 10.67 13.05
CA SER A 136 1.04 10.80 11.61
C SER A 136 2.24 11.49 10.99
N HIS A 137 2.66 10.98 9.83
CA HIS A 137 3.76 11.54 9.07
C HIS A 137 3.35 11.73 7.61
N GLY A 138 3.64 12.90 7.06
CA GLY A 138 3.66 13.11 5.62
C GLY A 138 4.74 12.24 4.98
N VAL A 139 4.46 11.74 3.78
CA VAL A 139 5.35 10.84 3.05
C VAL A 139 5.79 11.48 1.74
N ALA A 140 7.10 11.65 1.56
CA ALA A 140 7.69 12.04 0.29
C ALA A 140 8.55 10.91 -0.27
N LEU A 141 8.78 10.93 -1.58
CA LEU A 141 9.72 10.03 -2.26
C LEU A 141 10.84 10.83 -2.90
N GLU A 142 11.99 10.91 -2.23
CA GLU A 142 13.18 11.58 -2.74
C GLU A 142 14.29 10.58 -3.09
N SER A 143 14.90 10.73 -4.26
CA SER A 143 16.01 9.85 -4.70
C SER A 143 15.72 8.34 -4.63
N GLY A 144 14.44 7.95 -4.65
CA GLY A 144 13.99 6.56 -4.55
C GLY A 144 13.87 6.01 -3.13
N GLN A 145 13.94 6.87 -2.11
CA GLN A 145 13.74 6.53 -0.70
C GLN A 145 12.58 7.34 -0.14
N PHE A 146 11.93 6.79 0.90
CA PHE A 146 10.88 7.53 1.60
C PHE A 146 11.49 8.46 2.62
N ASP A 147 11.08 9.72 2.55
CA ASP A 147 11.33 10.71 3.58
C ASP A 147 10.02 10.94 4.33
N LEU A 148 10.07 10.82 5.65
CA LEU A 148 8.90 10.91 6.52
C LEU A 148 9.04 12.16 7.39
N THR A 149 8.02 13.00 7.41
CA THR A 149 7.99 14.21 8.25
C THR A 149 6.85 14.12 9.26
N CYS A 150 7.14 14.22 10.55
CA CYS A 150 6.15 14.18 11.61
C CYS A 150 5.20 15.39 11.52
N ASN A 151 3.89 15.13 11.44
CA ASN A 151 2.88 16.18 11.31
C ASN A 151 2.64 16.96 12.63
N GLU A 152 3.16 16.46 13.77
CA GLU A 152 3.00 17.10 15.08
C GLU A 152 4.18 18.02 15.44
N CYS A 153 5.42 17.63 15.09
CA CYS A 153 6.64 18.35 15.51
C CYS A 153 7.62 18.68 14.38
N GLU A 154 7.31 18.33 13.12
CA GLU A 154 8.14 18.59 11.94
C GLU A 154 9.50 17.84 11.93
N TYR A 155 9.66 16.79 12.75
CA TYR A 155 10.84 15.91 12.70
C TYR A 155 10.91 15.11 11.39
N GLU A 156 12.06 15.13 10.71
CA GLU A 156 12.36 14.38 9.48
C GLU A 156 13.15 13.10 9.81
N HIS A 157 12.72 11.95 9.28
CA HIS A 157 13.38 10.64 9.47
C HIS A 157 14.57 10.40 8.57
#